data_AF-A0A2T3JCF4-F1
#
_entry.id   AF-A0A2T3JCF4-F1
#
_cell.length_a   1.000
_cell.length_b   1.000
_cell.length_c   1.000
_cell.angle_alpha   90.00
_cell.angle_beta   90.00
_cell.angle_gamma   90.00
#
_symmetry.space_group_name_H-M   'P 1'
#
loop_
_entity.id
_entity.type
_entity.pdbx_description
1 polymer ?
#
loop_
_entity_poly.entity_id
_entity_poly.type
_entity_poly.pdbx_seq_one_letter_code
_entity_poly.pdbx_strand_id
1 'polypeptide(L)'
;MGNYKVAMNTMITFFVAMCIFGFSINVAADSNTQDATTATPAVINQESGQHVVKFIRDRDYACTQCHKDEKDVLKGAHGDAIHALTGRDITCVDCHSNVGENHRDGAKVVTKFAPAQSVAGSDKPAADVAWIKQQNNTCINCHEPKDLREVNWTHDVHALDLSCASCHTVHPDTDPMKGIDRKSKIKMCVDCHSDQKKEK
;
A
#
# COMPACT_ATOMS: atom_id res chain seq x y z
N MET A 1 5.73 -28.87 -62.02
CA MET A 1 5.05 -28.16 -60.91
C MET A 1 4.46 -29.11 -59.84
N GLY A 2 4.92 -30.36 -59.71
CA GLY A 2 4.33 -31.34 -58.76
C GLY A 2 5.07 -31.49 -57.42
N ASN A 3 6.39 -31.34 -57.40
CA ASN A 3 7.19 -31.77 -56.25
C ASN A 3 7.22 -30.77 -55.08
N TYR A 4 7.02 -29.47 -55.36
CA TYR A 4 7.01 -28.44 -54.31
C TYR A 4 5.71 -28.45 -53.49
N LYS A 5 4.57 -28.81 -54.11
CA LYS A 5 3.29 -28.90 -53.41
C LYS A 5 3.24 -30.06 -52.44
N VAL A 6 3.85 -31.19 -52.79
CA VAL A 6 3.96 -32.35 -51.91
C VAL A 6 4.86 -32.03 -50.71
N ALA A 7 6.04 -31.45 -50.93
CA ALA A 7 6.96 -31.08 -49.86
C ALA A 7 6.36 -30.05 -48.88
N MET A 8 5.62 -29.06 -49.39
CA MET A 8 4.97 -28.05 -48.56
C MET A 8 3.83 -28.63 -47.72
N ASN A 9 3.06 -29.57 -48.29
CA ASN A 9 1.96 -30.21 -47.56
C ASN A 9 2.50 -31.12 -46.45
N THR A 10 3.59 -31.85 -46.69
CA THR A 10 4.22 -32.72 -45.68
C THR A 10 4.82 -31.90 -44.52
N MET A 11 5.43 -30.75 -44.79
CA MET A 11 5.94 -29.83 -43.76
C MET A 11 4.82 -29.24 -42.89
N ILE A 12 3.70 -28.83 -43.51
CA ILE A 12 2.56 -28.27 -42.77
C ILE A 12 1.88 -29.33 -41.90
N THR A 13 1.73 -30.57 -42.38
CA THR A 13 1.16 -31.66 -41.57
C THR A 13 2.03 -32.00 -40.37
N PHE A 14 3.36 -31.98 -40.50
CA PHE A 14 4.27 -32.20 -39.36
C PHE A 14 4.18 -31.08 -38.31
N PHE A 15 4.09 -29.82 -38.75
CA PHE A 15 3.95 -28.68 -37.83
C PHE A 15 2.65 -28.73 -37.03
N VAL A 16 1.53 -29.04 -37.70
CA VAL A 16 0.23 -29.17 -37.03
C VAL A 16 0.22 -30.36 -36.06
N ALA A 17 0.84 -31.49 -36.41
CA ALA A 17 0.97 -32.63 -35.50
C ALA A 17 1.78 -32.29 -34.24
N MET A 18 2.86 -31.51 -34.37
CA MET A 18 3.68 -31.10 -33.22
C MET A 18 2.97 -30.12 -32.28
N CYS A 19 2.07 -29.27 -32.81
CA CYS A 19 1.25 -28.38 -32.00
C CYS A 19 0.11 -29.10 -31.26
N ILE A 20 -0.40 -30.20 -31.80
CA ILE A 20 -1.49 -30.98 -31.17
C ILE A 20 -0.93 -31.96 -30.12
N PHE A 21 0.26 -32.52 -30.33
CA PHE A 21 0.95 -33.41 -29.39
C PHE A 21 1.88 -32.63 -28.44
N GLY A 22 1.37 -31.55 -27.85
CA GLY A 22 2.06 -30.64 -26.93
C GLY A 22 3.20 -31.29 -26.16
N PHE A 23 4.42 -30.80 -26.41
CA PHE A 23 5.65 -31.20 -25.75
C PHE A 23 5.51 -30.97 -24.24
N SER A 24 5.06 -32.01 -23.53
CA SER A 24 4.84 -31.98 -22.09
C SER A 24 6.17 -32.23 -21.41
N ILE A 25 6.99 -31.19 -21.29
CA ILE A 25 8.19 -31.23 -20.44
C ILE A 25 7.70 -31.08 -18.99
N ASN A 26 7.22 -32.17 -18.41
CA ASN A 26 7.09 -32.27 -16.96
C ASN A 26 8.50 -32.42 -16.40
N VAL A 27 9.06 -31.32 -15.88
CA VAL A 27 10.22 -31.38 -14.98
C VAL A 27 9.75 -32.06 -13.71
N ALA A 28 10.19 -33.29 -13.48
CA ALA A 28 10.03 -33.97 -12.20
C ALA A 28 10.94 -33.29 -11.18
N ALA A 29 10.35 -32.62 -10.19
CA ALA A 29 11.05 -32.21 -8.98
C ALA A 29 10.93 -33.36 -7.97
N ASP A 30 12.03 -34.06 -7.72
CA ASP A 30 12.11 -35.03 -6.62
C ASP A 30 12.05 -34.27 -5.28
N SER A 31 10.90 -34.27 -4.62
CA SER A 31 10.77 -33.81 -3.24
C SER A 31 10.95 -35.00 -2.31
N ASN A 32 12.15 -35.16 -1.76
CA ASN A 32 12.41 -36.13 -0.70
C ASN A 32 12.04 -35.48 0.66
N THR A 33 11.00 -36.01 1.30
CA THR A 33 10.54 -35.59 2.62
C THR A 33 11.49 -36.08 3.71
N GLN A 34 12.06 -35.17 4.51
CA GLN A 34 12.59 -35.52 5.82
C GLN A 34 12.23 -34.46 6.87
N ASP A 35 11.84 -34.99 8.01
CA ASP A 35 11.15 -34.37 9.14
C ASP A 35 11.92 -33.24 9.85
N ALA A 36 11.12 -32.40 10.49
CA ALA A 36 11.54 -31.32 11.35
C ALA A 36 12.16 -31.82 12.66
N THR A 37 13.39 -31.40 12.96
CA THR A 37 13.85 -31.25 14.36
C THR A 37 14.84 -30.09 14.51
N THR A 38 14.37 -29.08 15.25
CA THR A 38 15.05 -28.14 16.15
C THR A 38 16.57 -27.95 16.07
N ALA A 39 17.05 -26.71 15.84
CA ALA A 39 18.39 -26.28 16.26
C ALA A 39 18.52 -24.76 16.49
N THR A 40 19.06 -24.42 17.66
CA THR A 40 19.61 -23.14 18.14
C THR A 40 20.72 -22.60 17.21
N PRO A 41 20.89 -21.27 17.05
CA PRO A 41 21.86 -20.74 16.10
C PRO A 41 23.26 -20.58 16.74
N ALA A 42 24.26 -21.19 16.13
CA ALA A 42 25.65 -20.76 16.24
C ALA A 42 26.36 -20.96 14.90
N VAL A 43 26.55 -19.82 14.22
CA VAL A 43 27.56 -19.44 13.21
C VAL A 43 28.36 -20.57 12.55
N ILE A 44 28.26 -20.68 11.22
CA ILE A 44 29.34 -21.23 10.39
C ILE A 44 29.59 -20.33 9.19
N ASN A 45 30.88 -20.04 9.01
CA ASN A 45 31.52 -19.37 7.90
C ASN A 45 31.15 -19.98 6.55
N GLN A 46 31.12 -19.11 5.54
CA GLN A 46 30.81 -19.43 4.15
C GLN A 46 31.67 -20.56 3.58
N GLU A 47 31.02 -21.64 3.14
CA GLU A 47 31.54 -22.53 2.09
C GLU A 47 30.37 -23.01 1.21
N SER A 48 30.46 -22.73 -0.10
CA SER A 48 29.50 -23.05 -1.18
C SER A 48 28.13 -22.37 -1.17
N GLY A 49 27.98 -21.23 -0.48
CA GLY A 49 26.70 -20.54 -0.24
C GLY A 49 25.81 -20.37 -1.47
N GLN A 50 24.85 -21.28 -1.64
CA GLN A 50 23.71 -21.09 -2.50
C GLN A 50 23.03 -19.79 -2.05
N HIS A 51 23.11 -18.75 -2.89
CA HIS A 51 22.52 -17.46 -2.56
C HIS A 51 21.01 -17.68 -2.40
N VAL A 52 20.50 -17.53 -1.18
CA VAL A 52 19.05 -17.58 -0.95
C VAL A 52 18.49 -16.30 -1.55
N VAL A 53 18.05 -16.38 -2.81
CA VAL A 53 17.38 -15.28 -3.49
C VAL A 53 16.01 -15.10 -2.82
N LYS A 54 15.92 -14.20 -1.83
CA LYS A 54 14.63 -13.68 -1.40
C LYS A 54 14.13 -12.74 -2.50
N PHE A 55 13.24 -13.24 -3.36
CA PHE A 55 12.47 -12.39 -4.27
C PHE A 55 11.44 -11.60 -3.47
N ILE A 56 11.87 -10.59 -2.73
CA ILE A 56 11.00 -9.50 -2.30
C ILE A 56 11.43 -8.32 -3.15
N ARG A 57 10.78 -8.16 -4.31
CA ARG A 57 10.86 -6.89 -5.02
C ARG A 57 10.33 -5.84 -4.05
N ASP A 58 11.17 -4.90 -3.67
CA ASP A 58 10.73 -3.72 -2.94
C ASP A 58 9.55 -3.11 -3.71
N ARG A 59 8.38 -3.16 -3.08
CA ARG A 59 7.11 -2.72 -3.70
C ARG A 59 7.06 -1.21 -3.85
N ASP A 60 7.91 -0.50 -3.11
CA ASP A 60 8.01 0.96 -3.12
C ASP A 60 9.06 1.46 -4.13
N TYR A 61 9.94 0.57 -4.60
CA TYR A 61 11.03 0.92 -5.53
C TYR A 61 10.53 1.72 -6.73
N ALA A 62 9.42 1.30 -7.36
CA ALA A 62 8.86 1.99 -8.52
C ALA A 62 8.40 3.42 -8.19
N CYS A 63 7.84 3.63 -6.99
CA CYS A 63 7.36 4.92 -6.51
C CYS A 63 8.54 5.86 -6.23
N THR A 64 9.56 5.37 -5.52
CA THR A 64 10.73 6.15 -5.09
C THR A 64 11.70 6.49 -6.23
N GLN A 65 11.54 5.91 -7.42
CA GLN A 65 12.29 6.35 -8.61
C GLN A 65 11.95 7.78 -9.02
N CYS A 66 10.75 8.27 -8.66
CA CYS A 66 10.30 9.63 -8.96
C CYS A 66 9.97 10.44 -7.69
N HIS A 67 9.34 9.82 -6.69
CA HIS A 67 9.01 10.45 -5.40
C HIS A 67 10.21 10.39 -4.45
N LYS A 68 11.07 11.40 -4.55
CA LYS A 68 12.34 11.49 -3.79
C LYS A 68 12.35 12.61 -2.76
N ASP A 69 11.30 13.43 -2.74
CA ASP A 69 11.21 14.53 -1.80
C ASP A 69 11.07 13.98 -0.39
N GLU A 70 11.72 14.63 0.58
CA GLU A 70 11.68 14.24 2.00
C GLU A 70 10.25 14.11 2.55
N LYS A 71 9.32 14.94 2.05
CA LYS A 71 7.89 14.91 2.41
C LYS A 71 7.16 13.65 1.94
N ASP A 72 7.68 12.97 0.92
CA ASP A 72 7.08 11.76 0.33
C ASP A 72 7.65 10.49 0.96
N VAL A 73 8.73 10.59 1.74
CA VAL A 73 9.32 9.46 2.48
C VAL A 73 8.44 9.10 3.67
N LEU A 74 8.24 7.81 3.90
CA LEU A 74 7.51 7.29 5.06
C LEU A 74 8.47 6.90 6.17
N LYS A 75 8.57 7.73 7.23
CA LYS A 75 9.56 7.53 8.31
C LYS A 75 8.95 7.32 9.70
N GLY A 76 7.69 7.71 9.88
CA GLY A 76 7.00 7.60 11.16
C GLY A 76 6.56 6.18 11.51
N ALA A 77 5.56 6.08 12.39
CA ALA A 77 5.07 4.79 12.91
C ALA A 77 4.66 3.78 11.84
N HIS A 78 4.31 4.22 10.62
CA HIS A 78 3.95 3.35 9.51
C HIS A 78 5.15 2.88 8.67
N GLY A 79 6.31 3.54 8.74
CA GLY A 79 7.51 3.14 7.99
C GLY A 79 8.12 1.82 8.46
N ASP A 80 8.00 1.55 9.77
CA ASP A 80 8.48 0.30 10.40
C ASP A 80 7.31 -0.66 10.76
N ALA A 81 6.08 -0.34 10.33
CA ALA A 81 4.91 -1.13 10.68
C ALA A 81 4.77 -2.38 9.82
N ILE A 82 4.30 -3.45 10.46
CA ILE A 82 3.87 -4.68 9.78
C ILE A 82 2.35 -4.63 9.58
N HIS A 83 1.92 -4.85 8.35
CA HIS A 83 0.52 -4.96 7.99
C HIS A 83 -0.11 -6.19 8.66
N ALA A 84 -0.99 -5.99 9.64
CA ALA A 84 -1.55 -7.05 10.48
C ALA A 84 -2.19 -8.21 9.68
N LEU A 85 -2.91 -7.91 8.59
CA LEU A 85 -3.56 -8.95 7.77
C LEU A 85 -2.62 -9.75 6.87
N THR A 86 -1.47 -9.18 6.47
CA THR A 86 -0.60 -9.79 5.44
C THR A 86 0.78 -10.18 5.97
N GLY A 87 1.16 -9.71 7.17
CA GLY A 87 2.43 -10.06 7.82
C GLY A 87 3.67 -9.47 7.14
N ARG A 88 3.51 -8.51 6.23
CA ARG A 88 4.59 -7.83 5.51
C ARG A 88 4.68 -6.36 5.93
N ASP A 89 5.77 -5.72 5.57
CA ASP A 89 5.93 -4.28 5.74
C ASP A 89 4.81 -3.50 5.02
N ILE A 90 4.44 -2.36 5.60
CA ILE A 90 3.57 -1.36 4.96
C ILE A 90 4.32 -0.72 3.80
N THR A 91 3.60 -0.48 2.71
CA THR A 91 4.12 0.00 1.42
C THR A 91 3.26 1.13 0.88
N CYS A 92 3.77 1.90 -0.07
CA CYS A 92 3.11 3.06 -0.66
C CYS A 92 1.67 2.76 -1.11
N VAL A 93 1.49 1.63 -1.80
CA VAL A 93 0.20 1.24 -2.42
C VAL A 93 -0.84 0.75 -1.41
N ASP A 94 -0.46 0.49 -0.17
CA ASP A 94 -1.41 0.13 0.89
C ASP A 94 -2.30 1.32 1.28
N CYS A 95 -1.80 2.54 1.08
CA CYS A 95 -2.55 3.77 1.29
C CYS A 95 -2.91 4.46 -0.04
N HIS A 96 -1.96 4.54 -0.98
CA HIS A 96 -2.07 5.37 -2.17
C HIS A 96 -2.69 4.68 -3.38
N SER A 97 -3.22 3.46 -3.24
CA SER A 97 -3.67 2.60 -4.36
C SER A 97 -2.58 2.45 -5.45
N ASN A 98 -2.91 1.82 -6.58
CA ASN A 98 -1.94 1.61 -7.67
C ASN A 98 -1.90 2.80 -8.64
N VAL A 99 -0.81 2.93 -9.39
CA VAL A 99 -0.67 3.97 -10.42
C VAL A 99 -1.33 3.54 -11.73
N GLY A 100 -1.95 4.50 -12.42
CA GLY A 100 -2.48 4.33 -13.78
C GLY A 100 -1.53 4.91 -14.84
N GLU A 101 -1.83 4.65 -16.12
CA GLU A 101 -1.03 5.12 -17.27
C GLU A 101 -0.77 6.63 -17.23
N ASN A 102 -1.80 7.43 -16.97
CA ASN A 102 -1.74 8.89 -16.94
C ASN A 102 -1.46 9.45 -15.54
N HIS A 103 -0.73 8.72 -14.69
CA HIS A 103 -0.42 9.14 -13.32
C HIS A 103 0.29 10.50 -13.28
N ARG A 104 1.23 10.73 -14.20
CA ARG A 104 2.00 11.99 -14.31
C ARG A 104 1.12 13.19 -14.69
N ASP A 105 0.01 12.94 -15.39
CA ASP A 105 -0.93 13.97 -15.82
C ASP A 105 -2.03 14.23 -14.76
N GLY A 106 -1.88 13.65 -13.56
CA GLY A 106 -2.77 13.91 -12.44
C GLY A 106 -4.03 13.05 -12.40
N ALA A 107 -4.03 11.88 -13.06
CA ALA A 107 -5.14 10.94 -13.00
C ALA A 107 -5.56 10.60 -11.55
N LYS A 108 -6.87 10.45 -11.33
CA LYS A 108 -7.47 10.24 -10.00
C LYS A 108 -7.40 8.79 -9.48
N VAL A 109 -6.49 7.97 -10.03
CA VAL A 109 -6.38 6.54 -9.68
C VAL A 109 -5.73 6.35 -8.31
N VAL A 110 -4.72 7.17 -8.02
CA VAL A 110 -3.98 7.18 -6.75
C VAL A 110 -4.81 7.88 -5.69
N THR A 111 -5.00 7.24 -4.54
CA THR A 111 -5.66 7.86 -3.38
C THR A 111 -4.80 9.02 -2.87
N LYS A 112 -5.41 10.19 -2.77
CA LYS A 112 -4.77 11.40 -2.22
C LYS A 112 -5.36 11.69 -0.85
N PHE A 113 -4.46 11.92 0.11
CA PHE A 113 -4.83 12.35 1.45
C PHE A 113 -4.62 13.85 1.55
N ALA A 114 -5.67 14.55 1.93
CA ALA A 114 -5.63 15.97 2.20
C ALA A 114 -6.58 16.31 3.36
N PRO A 115 -6.21 17.30 4.19
CA PRO A 115 -7.11 17.85 5.19
C PRO A 115 -8.40 18.37 4.55
N ALA A 116 -9.55 17.93 5.03
CA ALA A 116 -10.86 18.45 4.64
C ALA A 116 -11.89 18.30 5.75
N GLN A 117 -12.98 19.05 5.59
CA GLN A 117 -14.13 19.04 6.49
C GLN A 117 -15.46 19.11 5.74
N SER A 118 -16.56 18.66 6.36
CA SER A 118 -17.90 18.67 5.74
C SER A 118 -18.58 20.05 5.76
N VAL A 119 -18.09 20.98 6.59
CA VAL A 119 -18.62 22.34 6.76
C VAL A 119 -17.59 23.37 6.30
N ALA A 120 -17.98 24.56 5.87
CA ALA A 120 -17.03 25.63 5.53
C ALA A 120 -16.22 26.10 6.76
N GLY A 121 -14.96 26.43 6.53
CA GLY A 121 -14.00 27.00 7.47
C GLY A 121 -12.86 27.66 6.68
N SER A 122 -12.12 28.57 7.31
CA SER A 122 -10.97 29.23 6.71
C SER A 122 -9.69 28.38 6.78
N ASP A 123 -9.55 27.52 7.78
CA ASP A 123 -8.35 26.70 7.98
C ASP A 123 -8.35 25.42 7.14
N LYS A 124 -9.53 24.83 6.89
CA LYS A 124 -9.69 23.55 6.17
C LYS A 124 -10.75 23.66 5.08
N PRO A 125 -10.46 23.16 3.86
CA PRO A 125 -11.42 23.24 2.77
C PRO A 125 -12.65 22.37 3.07
N ALA A 126 -13.82 22.90 2.71
CA ALA A 126 -15.03 22.09 2.65
C ALA A 126 -14.92 21.06 1.52
N ALA A 127 -15.32 19.82 1.79
CA ALA A 127 -15.36 18.75 0.82
C ALA A 127 -16.65 17.93 0.95
N ASP A 128 -17.00 17.23 -0.12
CA ASP A 128 -18.12 16.29 -0.11
C ASP A 128 -17.90 15.16 0.92
N VAL A 129 -18.95 14.80 1.65
CA VAL A 129 -18.89 13.77 2.70
C VAL A 129 -18.49 12.41 2.13
N ALA A 130 -18.86 12.09 0.89
CA ALA A 130 -18.43 10.84 0.27
C ALA A 130 -16.92 10.83 0.00
N TRP A 131 -16.34 11.98 -0.35
CA TRP A 131 -14.88 12.10 -0.50
C TRP A 131 -14.15 11.92 0.83
N ILE A 132 -14.65 12.55 1.91
CA ILE A 132 -14.10 12.39 3.27
C ILE A 132 -14.13 10.92 3.69
N LYS A 133 -15.29 10.26 3.53
CA LYS A 133 -15.46 8.84 3.81
C LYS A 133 -14.50 7.97 3.00
N GLN A 134 -14.36 8.25 1.70
CA GLN A 134 -13.46 7.49 0.84
C GLN A 134 -12.01 7.55 1.33
N GLN A 135 -11.55 8.73 1.76
CA GLN A 135 -10.21 8.87 2.33
C GLN A 135 -10.07 8.10 3.65
N ASN A 136 -11.02 8.27 4.56
CA ASN A 136 -11.01 7.64 5.88
C ASN A 136 -11.10 6.11 5.80
N ASN A 137 -11.82 5.59 4.80
CA ASN A 137 -11.94 4.15 4.55
C ASN A 137 -10.58 3.47 4.36
N THR A 138 -9.60 4.14 3.77
CA THR A 138 -8.26 3.57 3.63
C THR A 138 -7.59 3.33 4.99
N CYS A 139 -7.81 4.21 5.96
CA CYS A 139 -7.25 4.08 7.30
C CYS A 139 -7.94 2.94 8.07
N ILE A 140 -9.27 2.89 8.02
CA ILE A 140 -10.05 1.91 8.78
C ILE A 140 -10.05 0.50 8.18
N ASN A 141 -9.44 0.31 7.00
CA ASN A 141 -9.11 -1.02 6.50
C ASN A 141 -8.10 -1.75 7.40
N CYS A 142 -7.31 -1.01 8.18
CA CYS A 142 -6.35 -1.56 9.15
C CYS A 142 -6.66 -1.12 10.58
N HIS A 143 -7.21 0.09 10.78
CA HIS A 143 -7.56 0.62 12.10
C HIS A 143 -9.02 0.41 12.45
N GLU A 144 -9.28 -0.48 13.40
CA GLU A 144 -10.63 -0.76 13.85
C GLU A 144 -11.25 0.47 14.56
N PRO A 145 -12.45 0.94 14.14
CA PRO A 145 -13.12 2.08 14.77
C PRO A 145 -13.29 1.95 16.29
N LYS A 146 -13.55 0.73 16.78
CA LYS A 146 -13.65 0.47 18.23
C LYS A 146 -12.35 0.86 18.96
N ASP A 147 -11.21 0.45 18.45
CA ASP A 147 -9.90 0.71 19.06
C ASP A 147 -9.55 2.20 19.00
N LEU A 148 -9.88 2.86 17.87
CA LEU A 148 -9.71 4.30 17.71
C LEU A 148 -10.51 5.10 18.75
N ARG A 149 -11.76 4.70 19.01
CA ARG A 149 -12.60 5.29 20.05
C ARG A 149 -12.00 5.09 21.45
N GLU A 150 -11.49 3.90 21.74
CA GLU A 150 -10.89 3.58 23.04
C GLU A 150 -9.65 4.43 23.32
N VAL A 151 -8.84 4.71 22.30
CA VAL A 151 -7.71 5.65 22.39
C VAL A 151 -8.19 7.08 22.58
N ASN A 152 -9.19 7.51 21.79
CA ASN A 152 -9.80 8.82 21.93
C ASN A 152 -11.21 8.87 21.32
N TRP A 153 -12.21 9.22 22.14
CA TRP A 153 -13.62 9.29 21.74
C TRP A 153 -13.89 10.24 20.57
N THR A 154 -13.00 11.22 20.35
CA THR A 154 -13.18 12.21 19.28
C THR A 154 -13.13 11.60 17.89
N HIS A 155 -12.60 10.39 17.70
CA HIS A 155 -12.61 9.73 16.40
C HIS A 155 -14.05 9.45 15.91
N ASP A 156 -14.93 8.96 16.79
CA ASP A 156 -16.32 8.64 16.41
C ASP A 156 -17.08 9.86 15.89
N VAL A 157 -16.95 11.00 16.58
CA VAL A 157 -17.71 12.22 16.23
C VAL A 157 -17.18 12.93 14.99
N HIS A 158 -15.96 12.65 14.56
CA HIS A 158 -15.34 13.28 13.39
C HIS A 158 -15.25 12.35 12.17
N ALA A 159 -15.52 11.05 12.33
CA ALA A 159 -15.29 10.05 11.28
C ALA A 159 -16.00 10.36 9.95
N LEU A 160 -17.12 11.09 9.98
CA LEU A 160 -17.90 11.46 8.79
C LEU A 160 -17.73 12.92 8.37
N ASP A 161 -17.12 13.74 9.21
CA ASP A 161 -17.08 15.20 9.06
C ASP A 161 -15.68 15.74 8.84
N LEU A 162 -14.64 14.98 9.20
CA LEU A 162 -13.24 15.32 8.96
C LEU A 162 -12.52 14.15 8.31
N SER A 163 -11.61 14.48 7.40
CA SER A 163 -10.61 13.52 6.95
C SER A 163 -9.61 13.20 8.07
N CYS A 164 -9.09 11.97 8.16
CA CYS A 164 -8.03 11.62 9.14
C CYS A 164 -6.81 12.54 9.04
N ALA A 165 -6.46 12.94 7.80
CA ALA A 165 -5.38 13.87 7.50
C ALA A 165 -5.63 15.31 8.01
N SER A 166 -6.82 15.61 8.55
CA SER A 166 -7.09 16.89 9.20
C SER A 166 -6.35 17.04 10.53
N CYS A 167 -6.01 15.93 11.19
CA CYS A 167 -5.26 15.95 12.45
C CYS A 167 -3.92 15.23 12.32
N HIS A 168 -3.88 14.11 11.60
CA HIS A 168 -2.71 13.26 11.51
C HIS A 168 -1.82 13.60 10.32
N THR A 169 -0.51 13.42 10.48
CA THR A 169 0.46 13.44 9.37
C THR A 169 1.35 12.20 9.48
N VAL A 170 1.37 11.38 8.44
CA VAL A 170 1.93 10.00 8.49
C VAL A 170 3.35 9.89 7.92
N HIS A 171 3.70 10.72 6.93
CA HIS A 171 5.03 10.69 6.31
C HIS A 171 6.18 11.03 7.28
N PRO A 172 6.10 12.13 8.07
CA PRO A 172 7.19 12.52 8.96
C PRO A 172 7.42 11.50 10.09
N ASP A 173 8.60 11.57 10.71
CA ASP A 173 8.98 10.73 11.86
C ASP A 173 7.97 10.80 13.02
N THR A 174 7.35 11.97 13.21
CA THR A 174 6.41 12.24 14.30
C THR A 174 5.11 12.84 13.80
N ASP A 175 4.02 12.16 14.12
CA ASP A 175 2.65 12.65 13.96
C ASP A 175 2.35 13.74 15.00
N PRO A 176 1.83 14.92 14.63
CA PRO A 176 1.47 15.99 15.57
C PRO A 176 0.46 15.57 16.66
N MET A 177 -0.34 14.52 16.42
CA MET A 177 -1.27 14.01 17.43
C MET A 177 -0.58 13.10 18.47
N LYS A 178 0.60 12.56 18.16
CA LYS A 178 1.36 11.70 19.07
C LYS A 178 1.99 12.53 20.18
N GLY A 179 1.55 12.29 21.41
CA GLY A 179 2.09 12.99 22.59
C GLY A 179 1.64 14.44 22.74
N ILE A 180 0.63 14.89 21.98
CA ILE A 180 0.07 16.23 22.12
C ILE A 180 -0.41 16.49 23.55
N ASP A 181 0.05 17.59 24.15
CA ASP A 181 -0.30 17.95 25.51
C ASP A 181 -1.77 18.39 25.61
N ARG A 182 -2.32 18.35 26.83
CA ARG A 182 -3.73 18.65 27.07
C ARG A 182 -4.14 20.05 26.60
N LYS A 183 -3.29 21.06 26.81
CA LYS A 183 -3.62 22.45 26.44
C LYS A 183 -3.64 22.61 24.94
N SER A 184 -2.63 22.10 24.23
CA SER A 184 -2.57 22.13 22.77
C SER A 184 -3.72 21.34 22.13
N LYS A 185 -4.06 20.17 22.69
CA LYS A 185 -5.21 19.37 22.25
C LYS A 185 -6.52 20.14 22.36
N ILE A 186 -6.79 20.79 23.50
CA ILE A 186 -8.00 21.60 23.69
C ILE A 186 -8.01 22.80 22.74
N LYS A 187 -6.86 23.48 22.57
CA LYS A 187 -6.73 24.63 21.67
C LYS A 187 -7.14 24.26 20.25
N MET A 188 -6.67 23.12 19.73
CA MET A 188 -7.03 22.63 18.40
C MET A 188 -8.55 22.47 18.22
N CYS A 189 -9.25 21.93 19.23
CA CYS A 189 -10.70 21.82 19.19
C CYS A 189 -11.37 23.21 19.12
N VAL A 190 -10.91 24.15 19.95
CA VAL A 190 -11.48 25.51 20.00
C VAL A 190 -11.22 26.26 18.71
N ASP A 191 -10.02 26.18 18.16
CA ASP A 191 -9.64 26.89 16.95
C ASP A 191 -10.53 26.45 15.77
N CYS A 192 -10.58 25.15 15.49
CA CYS A 192 -11.33 24.58 14.37
C CYS A 192 -12.84 24.85 14.49
N HIS A 193 -13.45 24.57 15.64
CA HIS A 193 -14.88 24.83 15.81
C HIS A 193 -15.23 26.32 15.86
N SER A 194 -14.29 27.19 16.24
CA SER A 194 -14.50 28.64 16.16
C SER A 194 -14.42 29.14 14.73
N ASP A 195 -13.50 28.58 13.94
CA ASP A 195 -13.38 28.84 12.51
C ASP A 195 -14.66 28.47 11.75
N GLN A 196 -15.19 27.26 11.96
CA GLN A 196 -16.46 26.80 11.39
C GLN A 196 -17.68 27.68 11.74
N LYS A 197 -17.63 28.43 12.84
CA LYS A 197 -18.71 29.36 13.22
C LYS A 197 -18.60 30.71 12.54
N LYS A 198 -17.41 31.13 12.12
CA LYS A 198 -17.20 32.42 11.45
C LYS A 198 -17.67 32.41 9.99
N GLU A 199 -17.57 31.25 9.35
CA GLU A 199 -17.94 31.05 7.93
C GLU A 199 -19.42 30.67 7.74
N LYS A 200 -20.23 30.65 8.81
CA LYS A 200 -21.69 30.47 8.77
C LYS A 200 -22.41 31.81 8.69
#